data_AF-A0A7S0C1Z5-F1
#
_entry.id   AF-A0A7S0C1Z5-F1
#
_cell.length_a   1.000
_cell.length_b   1.000
_cell.length_c   1.000
_cell.angle_alpha   90.00
_cell.angle_beta   90.00
_cell.angle_gamma   90.00
#
_symmetry.space_group_name_H-M   'P 1'
#
loop_
_entity.id
_entity.type
_entity.pdbx_description
1 polymer ?
#
loop_
_entity_poly.entity_id
_entity_poly.type
_entity_poly.pdbx_seq_one_letter_code
_entity_poly.pdbx_strand_id
1 'polypeptide(L)'
;SGDILEPMITPQWYVNCGNMAKRSADAVRNGDLTIVPKDHEKTWYQWLDNIRDWCVSRQLWWGHQIPAWFVRKEGEEEMSKNDMKNNERWIVARNEEEAYEKAMKLL
;
A
#
# COMPACT_ATOMS: atom_id res chain seq x y z
N SER A 1 -18.21 -14.12 -4.81
CA SER A 1 -19.35 -14.80 -4.19
C SER A 1 -20.68 -14.17 -4.59
N GLY A 2 -20.74 -12.90 -4.99
CA GLY A 2 -22.00 -12.23 -5.33
C GLY A 2 -22.74 -11.67 -4.10
N ASP A 3 -22.12 -11.77 -2.93
CA ASP A 3 -22.67 -11.27 -1.66
C ASP A 3 -22.67 -9.74 -1.61
N ILE A 4 -23.56 -9.20 -0.79
CA ILE A 4 -23.63 -7.77 -0.49
C ILE A 4 -22.43 -7.39 0.37
N LEU A 5 -21.71 -6.34 -0.04
CA LEU A 5 -20.57 -5.82 0.69
C LEU A 5 -21.02 -4.82 1.76
N GLU A 6 -20.56 -5.03 2.99
CA GLU A 6 -20.71 -4.07 4.09
C GLU A 6 -19.44 -3.20 4.20
N PRO A 7 -19.53 -1.88 4.07
CA PRO A 7 -18.40 -0.99 4.28
C PRO A 7 -18.06 -0.87 5.77
N MET A 8 -16.85 -1.27 6.15
CA MET A 8 -16.34 -1.16 7.53
C MET A 8 -15.01 -0.41 7.56
N ILE A 9 -14.90 0.57 8.45
CA ILE A 9 -13.65 1.29 8.67
C ILE A 9 -12.71 0.38 9.45
N THR A 10 -11.64 -0.04 8.78
CA THR A 10 -10.58 -0.88 9.36
C THR A 10 -9.22 -0.34 8.95
N PRO A 11 -8.19 -0.43 9.82
CA PRO A 11 -6.82 -0.15 9.42
C PRO A 11 -6.38 -1.14 8.34
N GLN A 12 -5.81 -0.62 7.26
CA GLN A 12 -5.36 -1.39 6.11
C GLN A 12 -4.08 -0.77 5.55
N TRP A 13 -3.33 -1.54 4.77
CA TRP A 13 -2.12 -1.09 4.10
C TRP A 13 -2.44 -0.49 2.75
N TYR A 14 -1.98 0.74 2.52
CA TYR A 14 -2.18 1.48 1.28
C TYR A 14 -0.84 1.87 0.65
N VAL A 15 -0.83 1.91 -0.67
CA VAL A 15 0.27 2.48 -1.46
C VAL A 15 -0.18 3.83 -2.00
N ASN A 16 0.65 4.87 -1.79
CA ASN A 16 0.43 6.16 -2.43
C ASN A 16 0.62 6.03 -3.94
N CYS A 17 -0.47 6.18 -4.69
CA CYS A 17 -0.44 5.97 -6.13
C CYS A 17 -0.26 7.26 -6.94
N GLY A 18 -0.34 8.44 -6.31
CA GLY A 18 -0.36 9.72 -7.02
C GLY A 18 0.85 9.93 -7.94
N ASN A 19 2.07 9.77 -7.40
CA ASN A 19 3.30 9.95 -8.19
C ASN A 19 3.45 8.89 -9.28
N MET A 20 3.05 7.65 -9.01
CA MET A 20 3.12 6.55 -9.98
C MET A 20 2.12 6.77 -11.13
N ALA A 21 0.90 7.17 -10.81
CA ALA A 21 -0.13 7.46 -11.79
C ALA A 21 0.26 8.64 -12.68
N LYS A 22 0.80 9.72 -12.10
CA LYS A 22 1.31 10.87 -12.86
C LYS A 22 2.40 10.44 -13.85
N ARG A 23 3.41 9.71 -13.38
CA ARG A 23 4.49 9.19 -14.26
C ARG A 23 3.94 8.34 -15.41
N SER A 24 2.93 7.51 -15.12
CA SER A 24 2.30 6.63 -16.10
C SER A 24 1.43 7.39 -17.12
N ALA A 25 0.74 8.45 -16.70
CA ALA A 25 -0.03 9.32 -17.59
C ALA A 25 0.90 10.17 -18.48
N ASP A 26 1.96 10.74 -17.90
CA ASP A 26 2.93 11.58 -18.61
C ASP A 26 3.69 10.79 -19.68
N ALA A 27 4.00 9.51 -19.44
CA ALA A 27 4.61 8.64 -20.45
C ALA A 27 3.75 8.51 -21.73
N VAL A 28 2.42 8.51 -21.60
CA VAL A 28 1.52 8.48 -22.76
C VAL A 28 1.41 9.86 -23.41
N ARG A 29 1.29 10.92 -22.60
CA ARG A 29 1.24 12.31 -23.09
C ARG A 29 2.49 12.70 -23.89
N ASN A 30 3.66 12.23 -23.46
CA ASN A 30 4.94 12.50 -24.09
C ASN A 30 5.21 11.60 -25.31
N GLY A 31 4.41 10.56 -25.52
CA GLY A 31 4.61 9.58 -26.59
C GLY A 31 5.66 8.50 -26.28
N ASP A 32 6.21 8.47 -25.06
CA ASP A 32 7.12 7.41 -24.59
C ASP A 32 6.40 6.04 -24.53
N LEU A 33 5.09 6.07 -24.30
CA LEU A 33 4.20 4.91 -24.30
C LEU A 33 3.02 5.16 -25.24
N THR A 34 2.82 4.28 -26.23
CA THR A 34 1.69 4.39 -27.16
C THR A 34 0.60 3.37 -26.80
N ILE A 35 -0.65 3.84 -26.64
CA ILE A 35 -1.82 2.99 -26.42
C ILE A 35 -2.53 2.74 -27.75
N VAL A 36 -2.88 1.47 -28.02
CA VAL A 36 -3.58 1.07 -29.25
C VAL A 36 -4.83 0.26 -28.89
N PRO A 37 -6.03 0.62 -29.42
CA PRO A 37 -6.35 1.83 -30.17
C PRO A 37 -6.21 3.15 -29.37
N LYS A 38 -5.96 4.27 -30.07
CA LYS A 38 -5.76 5.61 -29.46
C LYS A 38 -6.92 6.08 -28.59
N ASP A 39 -8.14 5.66 -28.90
CA ASP A 39 -9.32 6.05 -28.14
C ASP A 39 -9.27 5.62 -26.66
N HIS A 40 -8.46 4.60 -26.33
CA HIS A 40 -8.23 4.16 -24.95
C HIS A 40 -7.36 5.11 -24.12
N GLU A 41 -6.64 6.05 -24.73
CA GLU A 41 -5.91 7.08 -23.99
C GLU A 41 -6.86 7.90 -23.10
N LYS A 42 -8.08 8.18 -23.57
CA LYS A 42 -9.08 8.88 -22.78
C LYS A 42 -9.42 8.13 -21.49
N THR A 43 -9.64 6.82 -21.60
CA THR A 43 -9.90 5.95 -20.43
C THR A 43 -8.68 5.92 -19.51
N TRP A 44 -7.48 5.81 -20.07
CA TRP A 44 -6.22 5.82 -19.30
C TRP A 44 -6.09 7.08 -18.43
N TYR A 45 -6.27 8.25 -19.02
CA TYR A 45 -6.21 9.52 -18.30
C TYR A 45 -7.33 9.64 -17.27
N GLN A 46 -8.55 9.24 -17.61
CA GLN A 46 -9.68 9.29 -16.67
C GLN A 46 -9.40 8.50 -15.39
N TRP A 47 -8.76 7.33 -15.49
CA TRP A 47 -8.36 6.52 -14.34
C TRP A 47 -7.17 7.11 -13.57
N LEU A 48 -6.10 7.48 -14.27
CA LEU A 48 -4.85 7.89 -13.63
C LEU A 48 -4.89 9.31 -13.06
N ASP A 49 -5.61 10.24 -13.69
CA ASP A 49 -5.74 11.61 -13.20
C ASP A 49 -6.63 11.70 -11.94
N ASN A 50 -7.50 10.70 -11.73
CA ASN A 50 -8.39 10.61 -10.56
C ASN A 50 -8.00 9.45 -9.62
N ILE A 51 -6.74 9.03 -9.66
CA ILE A 51 -6.28 7.86 -8.90
C ILE A 51 -6.50 8.06 -7.39
N ARG A 52 -6.80 6.96 -6.69
CA ARG A 52 -6.82 6.89 -5.24
C ARG A 52 -5.74 5.94 -4.76
N ASP A 53 -5.34 6.09 -3.50
CA ASP A 53 -4.39 5.19 -2.88
C ASP A 53 -4.92 3.75 -2.90
N TRP A 54 -4.04 2.82 -3.26
CA TRP A 54 -4.42 1.44 -3.47
C TRP A 54 -4.29 0.64 -2.19
N CYS A 55 -5.41 0.11 -1.69
CA CYS A 55 -5.40 -0.87 -0.61
C CYS A 55 -4.76 -2.18 -1.10
N VAL A 56 -3.62 -2.55 -0.53
CA VAL A 56 -2.87 -3.76 -0.89
C VAL A 56 -3.02 -4.89 0.13
N SER A 57 -3.46 -4.61 1.36
CA SER A 57 -3.72 -5.67 2.35
C SER A 57 -5.02 -6.42 2.07
N ARG A 58 -5.00 -7.71 2.37
CA ARG A 58 -6.16 -8.60 2.24
C ARG A 58 -6.20 -9.54 3.44
N GLN A 59 -7.40 -9.78 3.96
CA GLN A 59 -7.64 -10.77 5.02
C GLN A 59 -7.88 -12.15 4.39
N LEU A 60 -6.85 -12.68 3.73
CA LEU A 60 -6.88 -13.95 3.01
C LEU A 60 -5.76 -14.87 3.50
N TRP A 61 -5.98 -16.18 3.39
CA TRP A 61 -4.99 -17.19 3.78
C TRP A 61 -3.96 -17.45 2.68
N TRP A 62 -4.38 -17.29 1.42
CA TRP A 62 -3.53 -17.49 0.26
C TRP A 62 -3.04 -16.15 -0.29
N GLY A 63 -1.73 -16.03 -0.47
CA GLY A 63 -1.09 -14.85 -1.03
C GLY A 63 0.31 -14.63 -0.47
N HIS A 64 0.95 -13.55 -0.91
CA HIS A 64 2.22 -13.12 -0.34
C HIS A 64 1.97 -12.39 0.99
N GLN A 65 2.67 -12.79 2.03
CA GLN A 65 2.70 -12.06 3.29
C GLN A 65 3.32 -10.68 3.07
N ILE A 66 2.66 -9.63 3.57
CA ILE A 66 3.24 -8.29 3.57
C ILE A 66 4.47 -8.31 4.48
N PRO A 67 5.64 -7.83 4.00
CA PRO A 67 6.89 -7.83 4.76
C PRO A 67 6.93 -6.67 5.78
N ALA A 68 5.93 -6.64 6.66
CA ALA A 68 5.75 -5.63 7.70
C ALA A 68 5.89 -6.27 9.08
N TRP A 69 6.69 -5.63 9.93
CA TRP A 69 7.08 -6.08 11.25
C TRP A 69 6.58 -5.07 12.28
N PHE A 70 5.93 -5.55 13.33
CA PHE A 70 5.48 -4.70 14.42
C PHE A 70 6.46 -4.78 15.58
N VAL A 71 7.10 -3.65 15.90
CA VAL A 71 8.16 -3.59 16.91
C VAL A 71 7.58 -3.37 18.30
N ARG A 72 8.07 -4.13 19.28
CA ARG A 72 7.78 -3.98 20.70
C ARG A 72 9.08 -4.01 21.49
N LYS A 73 9.24 -3.12 22.48
CA LYS A 73 10.37 -3.21 23.43
C LYS A 73 10.03 -4.21 24.53
N GLU A 74 11.04 -4.92 25.00
CA GLU A 74 10.88 -5.81 26.14
C GLU A 74 10.40 -5.03 27.37
N GLY A 75 9.39 -5.54 28.07
CA GLY A 75 8.76 -4.88 29.21
C GLY A 75 7.68 -3.84 28.88
N GLU A 76 7.44 -3.50 27.61
CA GLU A 76 6.28 -2.68 27.23
C GLU A 76 4.98 -3.48 27.37
N GLU A 77 3.88 -2.81 27.75
CA GLU A 77 2.54 -3.38 27.73
C GLU A 77 2.15 -3.84 26.31
N GLU A 78 1.20 -4.76 26.23
CA GLU A 78 0.72 -5.24 24.93
C GLU A 78 -0.08 -4.15 24.22
N MET A 79 0.34 -3.80 23.00
CA MET A 79 -0.30 -2.78 22.18
C MET A 79 -1.09 -3.41 21.05
N SER A 80 -2.25 -2.83 20.74
CA SER A 80 -3.03 -3.23 19.57
C SER A 80 -2.30 -2.87 18.27
N LYS A 81 -2.03 -3.88 17.44
CA LYS A 81 -1.47 -3.73 16.09
C LYS A 81 -2.40 -2.98 15.12
N ASN A 82 -3.70 -2.94 15.45
CA ASN A 82 -4.76 -2.32 14.66
C ASN A 82 -5.15 -0.93 15.20
N ASP A 83 -4.45 -0.39 16.20
CA ASP A 83 -4.64 1.00 16.61
C ASP A 83 -3.73 1.90 15.80
N MET A 84 -4.32 2.87 15.10
CA MET A 84 -3.58 3.84 14.26
C MET A 84 -2.57 4.67 15.05
N LYS A 85 -2.77 4.83 16.36
CA LYS A 85 -1.79 5.49 17.26
C LYS A 85 -0.44 4.79 17.27
N ASN A 86 -0.41 3.49 16.93
CA ASN A 86 0.79 2.66 16.95
C ASN A 86 1.41 2.50 15.55
N ASN A 87 0.99 3.29 14.55
CA ASN A 87 1.49 3.15 13.17
C ASN A 87 3.01 3.30 13.06
N GLU A 88 3.62 4.12 13.91
CA GLU A 88 5.09 4.33 13.95
C GLU A 88 5.87 3.08 14.37
N ARG A 89 5.21 2.09 15.01
CA ARG A 89 5.83 0.81 15.41
C ARG A 89 5.97 -0.17 14.25
N TRP A 90 5.31 0.09 13.12
CA TRP A 90 5.39 -0.78 11.95
C TRP A 90 6.61 -0.46 11.09
N ILE A 91 7.37 -1.49 10.74
CA ILE A 91 8.56 -1.41 9.91
C ILE A 91 8.41 -2.34 8.71
N VAL A 92 8.61 -1.81 7.50
CA VAL A 92 8.68 -2.62 6.29
C VAL A 92 10.12 -3.09 6.08
N ALA A 93 10.34 -4.41 6.07
CA ALA A 93 11.67 -5.03 5.94
C ALA A 93 11.56 -6.43 5.34
N ARG A 94 12.53 -6.82 4.50
CA ARG A 94 12.49 -8.07 3.73
C ARG A 94 12.69 -9.31 4.60
N ASN A 95 13.40 -9.16 5.71
CA ASN A 95 13.70 -10.22 6.66
C ASN A 95 13.80 -9.64 8.08
N GLU A 96 13.97 -10.53 9.06
CA GLU A 96 14.03 -10.21 10.47
C GLU A 96 15.25 -9.36 10.84
N GLU A 97 16.42 -9.65 10.27
CA GLU A 97 17.66 -8.89 10.51
C GLU A 97 17.51 -7.41 10.09
N GLU A 98 17.00 -7.15 8.88
CA GLU A 98 16.70 -5.81 8.40
C GLU A 98 15.64 -5.12 9.27
N ALA A 99 14.66 -5.87 9.78
CA ALA A 99 13.63 -5.33 10.66
C ALA A 99 14.25 -4.87 12.00
N TYR A 100 15.12 -5.68 12.60
CA TYR A 100 15.84 -5.34 13.83
C TYR A 100 16.75 -4.12 13.65
N GLU A 101 17.52 -4.06 12.56
CA GLU A 101 18.36 -2.90 12.28
C GLU A 101 17.57 -1.60 12.17
N LYS A 102 16.42 -1.64 11.48
CA LYS A 102 15.53 -0.48 11.36
C LYS A 102 14.87 -0.15 12.70
N ALA A 103 14.49 -1.15 13.48
CA ALA A 103 13.91 -0.97 14.81
C ALA A 103 14.89 -0.27 15.77
N MET A 104 16.15 -0.68 15.78
CA MET A 104 17.20 -0.06 16.61
C MET A 104 17.47 1.40 16.25
N LYS A 105 17.23 1.82 15.00
CA LYS A 105 17.40 3.22 14.57
C LYS A 105 16.22 4.11 14.94
N LEU A 106 15.04 3.51 15.13
CA LEU A 106 13.79 4.22 15.35
C LEU A 106 13.50 4.46 16.85
N LEU A 107 14.19 3.73 17.73
CA LEU A 107 13.87 3.58 19.16
C LEU A 107 15.01 3.94 20.11
#